data_AF-A0A964EHD5-F1
#
_entry.id   AF-A0A964EHD5-F1
#
_cell.length_a   1.000
_cell.length_b   1.000
_cell.length_c   1.000
_cell.angle_alpha   90.00
_cell.angle_beta   90.00
_cell.angle_gamma   90.00
#
_symmetry.space_group_name_H-M   'P 1'
#
loop_
_entity.id
_entity.type
_entity.pdbx_description
1 polymer ?
#
loop_
_entity_poly.entity_id
_entity_poly.type
_entity_poly.pdbx_seq_one_letter_code
_entity_poly.pdbx_strand_id
1 'polypeptide(L)'
;MQSKLKSIFGNHHGLDERSINVLTKALENANLPGFDYLEFKQSLAALTQMNMDEAMAIKSAFATASTMGLTKEKLLQTADHYKKVLMAEKAEFSKALQENLRSKVEGKRLEVEKLKKQVEEFKAKIRELEEGITKKQAVIDTADEQIQADKERIEATGEAFEKTLQSLMNQIQMDIDHIQQNL
;
A
#
# COMPACT_ATOMS: atom_id res chain seq x y z
N MET A 1 32.43 -23.75 8.03
CA MET A 1 32.30 -24.66 6.87
C MET A 1 31.48 -24.00 5.75
N GLN A 2 30.56 -23.09 6.11
CA GLN A 2 29.72 -22.28 5.22
C GLN A 2 30.36 -21.73 3.93
N SER A 3 31.50 -21.04 4.03
CA SER A 3 32.17 -20.40 2.87
C SER A 3 32.60 -21.42 1.80
N LYS A 4 33.01 -22.63 2.23
CA LYS A 4 33.36 -23.73 1.33
C LYS A 4 32.12 -24.32 0.67
N LEU A 5 31.03 -24.51 1.42
CA LEU A 5 29.75 -24.99 0.87
C LEU A 5 29.17 -23.99 -0.15
N LYS A 6 29.25 -22.69 0.13
CA LYS A 6 28.85 -21.64 -0.82
C LYS A 6 29.68 -21.67 -2.10
N SER A 7 30.99 -21.92 -2.00
CA SER A 7 31.84 -22.09 -3.18
C SER A 7 31.50 -23.37 -3.97
N ILE A 8 31.17 -24.47 -3.29
CA ILE A 8 30.87 -25.76 -3.93
C ILE A 8 29.50 -25.76 -4.61
N PHE A 9 28.48 -25.17 -3.97
CA PHE A 9 27.10 -25.22 -4.43
C PHE A 9 26.62 -23.92 -5.10
N GLY A 10 27.32 -22.81 -4.92
CA GLY A 10 26.92 -21.47 -5.39
C GLY A 10 27.60 -21.01 -6.68
N ASN A 11 28.53 -21.77 -7.25
CA ASN A 11 29.28 -21.39 -8.46
C ASN A 11 28.49 -21.53 -9.78
N HIS A 12 27.17 -21.72 -9.73
CA HIS A 12 26.32 -21.79 -10.92
C HIS A 12 25.68 -20.43 -11.23
N HIS A 13 25.76 -19.98 -12.49
CA HIS A 13 25.08 -18.78 -12.94
C HIS A 13 23.56 -18.88 -12.74
N GLY A 14 22.95 -17.82 -12.18
CA GLY A 14 21.50 -17.71 -11.99
C GLY A 14 20.96 -18.07 -10.61
N LEU A 15 21.83 -18.38 -9.63
CA LEU A 15 21.40 -18.66 -8.26
C LEU A 15 21.27 -17.37 -7.43
N ASP A 16 20.18 -17.28 -6.65
CA ASP A 16 19.95 -16.19 -5.70
C ASP A 16 20.87 -16.34 -4.47
N GLU A 17 21.64 -15.30 -4.17
CA GLU A 17 22.66 -15.34 -3.11
C GLU A 17 22.05 -15.57 -1.73
N ARG A 18 20.86 -15.01 -1.46
CA ARG A 18 20.17 -15.18 -0.19
C ARG A 18 19.70 -16.63 -0.02
N SER A 19 19.15 -17.21 -1.06
CA SER A 19 18.74 -18.62 -1.11
C SER A 19 19.93 -19.56 -0.91
N ILE A 20 21.08 -19.27 -1.55
CA ILE A 20 22.31 -20.03 -1.32
C ILE A 20 22.74 -19.94 0.14
N ASN A 21 22.75 -18.73 0.73
CA ASN A 21 23.16 -18.55 2.12
C ASN A 21 22.25 -19.31 3.11
N VAL A 22 20.93 -19.33 2.86
CA VAL A 22 19.96 -20.07 3.70
C VAL A 22 20.17 -21.57 3.57
N LEU A 23 20.22 -22.10 2.33
CA LEU A 23 20.35 -23.53 2.09
C LEU A 23 21.70 -24.07 2.55
N THR A 24 22.80 -23.35 2.33
CA THR A 24 24.13 -23.76 2.81
C THR A 24 24.23 -23.74 4.33
N LYS A 25 23.55 -22.79 5.00
CA LYS A 25 23.43 -22.78 6.47
C LYS A 25 22.61 -23.96 6.99
N ALA A 26 21.51 -24.32 6.32
CA ALA A 26 20.72 -25.49 6.67
C ALA A 26 21.53 -26.79 6.56
N LEU A 27 22.36 -26.93 5.52
CA LEU A 27 23.28 -28.05 5.36
C LEU A 27 24.34 -28.09 6.47
N GLU A 28 24.95 -26.95 6.81
CA GLU A 28 25.96 -26.86 7.89
C GLU A 28 25.36 -27.19 9.26
N ASN A 29 24.13 -26.75 9.54
CA ASN A 29 23.42 -27.08 10.78
C ASN A 29 23.07 -28.58 10.87
N ALA A 30 22.86 -29.23 9.73
CA ALA A 30 22.55 -30.66 9.65
C ALA A 30 23.78 -31.54 9.41
N ASN A 31 24.99 -30.98 9.54
CA ASN A 31 26.25 -31.66 9.27
C ASN A 31 26.42 -32.88 10.19
N LEU A 32 26.80 -34.02 9.62
CA LEU A 32 26.99 -35.25 10.38
C LEU A 32 28.44 -35.37 10.88
N PRO A 33 28.70 -36.10 11.98
CA PRO A 33 30.05 -36.31 12.47
C PRO A 33 30.83 -37.31 11.58
N GLY A 34 32.11 -37.00 11.36
CA GLY A 34 33.05 -37.83 10.60
C GLY A 34 33.08 -37.46 9.12
N PHE A 35 33.74 -38.30 8.30
CA PHE A 35 33.80 -38.07 6.86
C PHE A 35 32.47 -38.51 6.22
N ASP A 36 31.75 -37.57 5.61
CA ASP A 36 30.45 -37.79 4.97
C ASP A 36 30.36 -37.20 3.54
N TYR A 37 29.15 -37.11 2.98
CA TYR A 37 28.90 -36.54 1.66
C TYR A 37 29.44 -35.11 1.48
N LEU A 38 29.37 -34.23 2.48
CA LEU A 38 29.87 -32.86 2.39
C LEU A 38 31.40 -32.81 2.34
N GLU A 39 32.09 -33.59 3.16
CA GLU A 39 33.56 -33.75 3.09
C GLU A 39 33.96 -34.38 1.75
N PHE A 40 33.23 -35.39 1.29
CA PHE A 40 33.46 -36.02 -0.02
C PHE A 40 33.34 -35.00 -1.16
N LYS A 41 32.31 -34.14 -1.15
CA LYS A 41 32.14 -33.08 -2.15
C LYS A 41 33.23 -32.00 -2.04
N GLN A 42 33.72 -31.70 -0.84
CA GLN A 42 34.87 -30.79 -0.65
C GLN A 42 36.16 -31.38 -1.23
N SER A 43 36.46 -32.65 -0.95
CA SER A 43 37.61 -33.35 -1.53
C SER A 43 37.50 -33.44 -3.05
N LEU A 44 36.32 -33.75 -3.57
CA LEU A 44 36.09 -33.81 -5.02
C LEU A 44 36.34 -32.45 -5.67
N ALA A 45 35.82 -31.36 -5.10
CA ALA A 45 36.05 -30.00 -5.61
C ALA A 45 37.55 -29.63 -5.65
N ALA A 46 38.32 -30.00 -4.62
CA ALA A 46 39.76 -29.78 -4.60
C ALA A 46 40.50 -30.57 -5.68
N LEU A 47 40.12 -31.83 -5.93
CA LEU A 47 40.73 -32.66 -6.98
C LEU A 47 40.38 -32.16 -8.38
N THR A 48 39.14 -31.70 -8.61
CA THR A 48 38.73 -31.11 -9.88
C THR A 48 39.48 -29.80 -10.16
N GLN A 49 39.79 -28.99 -9.14
CA GLN A 49 40.64 -27.81 -9.30
C GLN A 49 42.08 -28.14 -9.74
N MET A 50 42.53 -29.38 -9.52
CA MET A 50 43.83 -29.87 -10.00
C MET A 50 43.75 -30.44 -11.44
N ASN A 51 42.71 -30.10 -12.21
CA ASN A 51 42.45 -30.62 -13.56
C ASN A 51 42.39 -32.15 -13.64
N MET A 52 42.00 -32.83 -12.55
CA MET A 52 41.73 -34.26 -12.60
C MET A 52 40.40 -34.52 -13.29
N ASP A 53 40.39 -35.53 -14.17
CA ASP A 53 39.16 -36.06 -14.76
C ASP A 53 38.16 -36.47 -13.69
N GLU A 54 36.86 -36.21 -13.92
CA GLU A 54 35.80 -36.41 -12.94
C GLU A 54 35.74 -37.85 -12.41
N ALA A 55 35.88 -38.85 -13.29
CA ALA A 55 35.82 -40.25 -12.88
C ALA A 55 37.03 -40.62 -12.00
N MET A 56 38.21 -40.07 -12.31
CA MET A 56 39.41 -40.26 -11.51
C MET A 56 39.31 -39.51 -10.17
N ALA A 57 38.81 -38.27 -10.18
CA ALA A 57 38.63 -37.45 -8.99
C ALA A 57 37.64 -38.10 -7.99
N ILE A 58 36.54 -38.66 -8.49
CA ILE A 58 35.57 -39.42 -7.67
C ILE A 58 36.23 -40.65 -7.05
N LYS A 59 36.97 -41.46 -7.84
CA LYS A 59 37.65 -42.67 -7.35
C LYS A 59 38.71 -42.32 -6.30
N SER A 60 39.51 -41.29 -6.55
CA SER A 60 40.55 -40.83 -5.63
C SER A 60 39.96 -40.26 -4.33
N ALA A 61 38.94 -39.40 -4.41
CA ALA A 61 38.25 -38.90 -3.23
C ALA A 61 37.63 -40.03 -2.40
N PHE A 62 37.03 -41.02 -3.06
CA PHE A 62 36.42 -42.17 -2.39
C PHE A 62 37.47 -43.08 -1.75
N ALA A 63 38.61 -43.32 -2.41
CA ALA A 63 39.70 -44.11 -1.85
C ALA A 63 40.25 -43.48 -0.55
N THR A 64 40.49 -42.16 -0.56
CA THR A 64 40.91 -41.41 0.63
C THR A 64 39.84 -41.42 1.71
N ALA A 65 38.57 -41.23 1.35
CA ALA A 65 37.49 -41.28 2.31
C ALA A 65 37.29 -42.67 2.93
N SER A 66 37.57 -43.74 2.18
CA SER A 66 37.45 -45.12 2.63
C SER A 66 38.46 -45.45 3.73
N THR A 67 39.68 -44.89 3.68
CA THR A 67 40.66 -45.05 4.77
C THR A 67 40.20 -44.36 6.06
N MET A 68 39.29 -43.37 5.95
CA MET A 68 38.64 -42.69 7.06
C MET A 68 37.30 -43.31 7.48
N GLY A 69 36.97 -44.51 6.96
CA GLY A 69 35.77 -45.26 7.33
C GLY A 69 34.49 -44.87 6.56
N LEU A 70 34.60 -44.13 5.45
CA LEU A 70 33.46 -43.92 4.55
C LEU A 70 33.24 -45.15 3.67
N THR A 71 32.03 -45.70 3.69
CA THR A 71 31.59 -46.73 2.73
C THR A 71 30.70 -46.12 1.65
N LYS A 72 30.53 -46.80 0.52
CA LYS A 72 29.59 -46.37 -0.53
C LYS A 72 28.17 -46.23 0.03
N GLU A 73 27.76 -47.15 0.88
CA GLU A 73 26.45 -47.11 1.53
C GLU A 73 26.31 -45.87 2.43
N LYS A 74 27.31 -45.60 3.29
CA LYS A 74 27.32 -44.40 4.14
C LYS A 74 27.31 -43.12 3.31
N LEU A 75 28.05 -43.07 2.20
CA LEU A 75 28.05 -41.92 1.28
C LEU A 75 26.66 -41.66 0.69
N LEU A 76 25.95 -42.70 0.24
CA LEU A 76 24.59 -42.57 -0.28
C LEU A 76 23.58 -42.19 0.81
N GLN A 77 23.69 -42.78 2.00
CA GLN A 77 22.83 -42.46 3.15
C GLN A 77 22.98 -41.00 3.59
N THR A 78 24.22 -40.52 3.70
CA THR A 78 24.52 -39.14 4.09
C THR A 78 24.10 -38.16 2.98
N ALA A 79 24.24 -38.51 1.71
CA ALA A 79 23.69 -37.71 0.60
C ALA A 79 22.15 -37.59 0.66
N ASP A 80 21.44 -38.69 0.94
CA ASP A 80 19.99 -38.69 1.10
C ASP A 80 19.53 -37.87 2.31
N HIS A 81 20.29 -37.90 3.42
CA HIS A 81 20.07 -37.02 4.57
C HIS A 81 20.11 -35.54 4.17
N TYR A 82 21.17 -35.08 3.50
CA TYR A 82 21.26 -33.69 3.07
C TYR A 82 20.19 -33.31 2.03
N LYS A 83 19.78 -34.24 1.16
CA LYS A 83 18.65 -34.02 0.25
C LYS A 83 17.34 -33.82 1.03
N LYS A 84 17.08 -34.62 2.07
CA LYS A 84 15.90 -34.47 2.94
C LYS A 84 15.91 -33.13 3.68
N VAL A 85 17.07 -32.70 4.18
CA VAL A 85 17.23 -31.37 4.82
C VAL A 85 16.84 -30.25 3.86
N LEU A 86 17.34 -30.27 2.62
CA LEU A 86 16.97 -29.27 1.61
C LEU A 86 15.48 -29.32 1.23
N MET A 87 14.88 -30.51 1.18
CA MET A 87 13.44 -30.66 0.95
C MET A 87 12.59 -30.10 2.10
N ALA A 88 13.03 -30.29 3.34
CA ALA A 88 12.38 -29.71 4.51
C ALA A 88 12.47 -28.18 4.50
N GLU A 89 13.65 -27.62 4.21
CA GLU A 89 13.84 -26.17 4.09
C GLU A 89 12.97 -25.57 2.97
N LYS A 90 12.83 -26.26 1.84
CA LYS A 90 11.90 -25.86 0.76
C LYS A 90 10.45 -25.81 1.24
N ALA A 91 10.02 -26.79 2.04
CA ALA A 91 8.66 -26.85 2.55
C ALA A 91 8.37 -25.69 3.52
N GLU A 92 9.27 -25.43 4.46
CA GLU A 92 9.17 -24.31 5.40
C GLU A 92 9.20 -22.96 4.67
N PHE A 93 10.10 -22.79 3.70
CA PHE A 93 10.14 -21.59 2.87
C PHE A 93 8.81 -21.36 2.13
N SER A 94 8.24 -22.42 1.54
CA SER A 94 6.97 -22.35 0.80
C SER A 94 5.81 -21.97 1.72
N LYS A 95 5.78 -22.51 2.94
CA LYS A 95 4.81 -22.17 3.97
C LYS A 95 4.93 -20.71 4.39
N ALA A 96 6.15 -20.26 4.72
CA ALA A 96 6.41 -18.87 5.09
C ALA A 96 6.03 -17.89 3.97
N LEU A 97 6.27 -18.25 2.70
CA LEU A 97 5.88 -17.45 1.55
C LEU A 97 4.36 -17.33 1.43
N GLN A 98 3.62 -18.43 1.59
CA GLN A 98 2.16 -18.42 1.59
C GLN A 98 1.59 -17.59 2.74
N GLU A 99 2.14 -17.70 3.94
CA GLU A 99 1.73 -16.91 5.10
C GLU A 99 1.99 -15.42 4.89
N ASN A 100 3.15 -15.05 4.34
CA ASN A 100 3.48 -13.67 4.00
C ASN A 100 2.54 -13.12 2.92
N LEU A 101 2.25 -13.90 1.87
CA LEU A 101 1.31 -13.51 0.83
C LEU A 101 -0.08 -13.28 1.42
N ARG A 102 -0.58 -14.24 2.21
CA ARG A 102 -1.88 -14.15 2.87
C ARG A 102 -1.97 -12.92 3.77
N SER A 103 -0.95 -12.68 4.61
CA SER A 103 -0.90 -11.53 5.51
C SER A 103 -0.93 -10.20 4.75
N LYS A 104 -0.13 -10.05 3.69
CA LYS A 104 -0.12 -8.83 2.88
C LYS A 104 -1.42 -8.62 2.11
N VAL A 105 -2.00 -9.67 1.54
CA VAL A 105 -3.27 -9.59 0.82
C VAL A 105 -4.41 -9.25 1.78
N GLU A 106 -4.44 -9.88 2.96
CA GLU A 106 -5.46 -9.62 3.98
C GLU A 106 -5.36 -8.20 4.56
N GLY A 107 -4.15 -7.72 4.84
CA GLY A 107 -3.93 -6.34 5.27
C GLY A 107 -4.45 -5.34 4.24
N LYS A 108 -4.12 -5.54 2.95
CA LYS A 108 -4.65 -4.70 1.86
C LYS A 108 -6.17 -4.81 1.73
N ARG A 109 -6.75 -6.00 1.91
CA ARG A 109 -8.20 -6.21 1.86
C ARG A 109 -8.91 -5.41 2.94
N LEU A 110 -8.41 -5.45 4.18
CA LEU A 110 -8.96 -4.69 5.30
C LEU A 110 -8.84 -3.18 5.09
N GLU A 111 -7.71 -2.72 4.55
CA GLU A 111 -7.53 -1.30 4.19
C GLU A 111 -8.53 -0.84 3.12
N VAL A 112 -8.72 -1.63 2.06
CA VAL A 112 -9.71 -1.34 1.01
C VAL A 112 -11.12 -1.30 1.58
N GLU A 113 -11.50 -2.23 2.46
CA GLU A 113 -12.82 -2.23 3.10
C GLU A 113 -13.04 -1.01 4.00
N LYS A 114 -12.00 -0.58 4.74
CA LYS A 114 -12.04 0.67 5.52
C LYS A 114 -12.25 1.89 4.61
N LEU A 115 -11.49 1.99 3.53
CA LEU A 115 -11.59 3.10 2.57
C LEU A 115 -12.97 3.15 1.91
N LYS A 116 -13.55 2.00 1.54
CA LYS A 116 -14.92 1.94 0.99
C LYS A 116 -15.94 2.51 1.97
N LYS A 117 -15.86 2.16 3.26
CA LYS A 117 -16.76 2.71 4.28
C LYS A 117 -16.63 4.23 4.40
N GLN A 118 -15.40 4.75 4.43
CA GLN A 118 -15.14 6.19 4.47
C GLN A 118 -15.69 6.91 3.22
N VAL A 119 -15.59 6.30 2.04
CA VAL A 119 -16.19 6.84 0.81
C VAL A 119 -17.70 6.96 0.93
N GLU A 120 -18.39 5.95 1.48
CA GLU A 120 -19.84 6.02 1.67
C GLU A 120 -20.24 7.06 2.73
N GLU A 121 -19.47 7.20 3.81
CA GLU A 121 -19.65 8.27 4.80
C GLU A 121 -19.50 9.68 4.16
N PHE A 122 -18.48 9.89 3.34
CA PHE A 122 -18.28 11.15 2.64
C PHE A 122 -19.39 11.44 1.63
N LYS A 123 -19.86 10.44 0.89
CA LYS A 123 -21.02 10.59 -0.01
C LYS A 123 -22.27 11.01 0.76
N ALA A 124 -22.52 10.42 1.93
CA ALA A 124 -23.66 10.81 2.77
C ALA A 124 -23.52 12.27 3.22
N LYS A 125 -22.32 12.70 3.61
CA LYS A 125 -22.07 14.09 4.02
C LYS A 125 -22.24 15.08 2.87
N ILE A 126 -21.81 14.73 1.66
CA ILE A 126 -22.03 15.55 0.46
C ILE A 126 -23.52 15.80 0.25
N ARG A 127 -24.36 14.75 0.30
CA ARG A 127 -25.82 14.92 0.14
C ARG A 127 -26.42 15.85 1.20
N GLU A 128 -26.03 15.68 2.45
CA GLU A 128 -26.50 16.54 3.54
C GLU A 128 -26.12 18.02 3.31
N LEU A 129 -24.89 18.25 2.85
CA LEU A 129 -24.40 19.60 2.53
C LEU A 129 -25.13 20.19 1.31
N GLU A 130 -25.36 19.41 0.27
CA GLU A 130 -26.13 19.82 -0.92
C GLU A 130 -27.57 20.20 -0.55
N GLU A 131 -28.26 19.39 0.25
CA GLU A 131 -29.59 19.72 0.77
C GLU A 131 -29.58 21.01 1.61
N GLY A 132 -28.53 21.19 2.43
CA GLY A 132 -28.34 22.40 3.23
C GLY A 132 -28.13 23.64 2.37
N ILE A 133 -27.39 23.53 1.27
CA ILE A 133 -27.18 24.61 0.30
C ILE A 133 -28.50 24.98 -0.36
N THR A 134 -29.26 24.01 -0.87
CA THR A 134 -30.55 24.26 -1.52
C THR A 134 -31.54 24.97 -0.60
N LYS A 135 -31.65 24.53 0.65
CA LYS A 135 -32.54 25.17 1.64
C LYS A 135 -32.16 26.63 1.90
N LYS A 136 -30.86 26.91 2.05
CA LYS A 136 -30.38 28.28 2.29
C LYS A 136 -30.56 29.17 1.06
N GLN A 137 -30.34 28.64 -0.14
CA GLN A 137 -30.57 29.40 -1.38
C GLN A 137 -32.03 29.83 -1.49
N ALA A 138 -32.98 28.93 -1.23
CA ALA A 138 -34.40 29.28 -1.26
C ALA A 138 -34.78 30.37 -0.26
N VAL A 139 -34.15 30.37 0.93
CA VAL A 139 -34.34 31.43 1.94
C VAL A 139 -33.77 32.76 1.45
N ILE A 140 -32.59 32.76 0.81
CA ILE A 140 -31.98 33.95 0.23
C ILE A 140 -32.88 34.54 -0.86
N ASP A 141 -33.33 33.71 -1.81
CA ASP A 141 -34.16 34.15 -2.93
C ASP A 141 -35.47 34.80 -2.43
N THR A 142 -36.11 34.16 -1.44
CA THR A 142 -37.33 34.70 -0.80
C THR A 142 -37.07 36.03 -0.10
N ALA A 143 -35.93 36.15 0.61
CA ALA A 143 -35.57 37.37 1.31
C ALA A 143 -35.27 38.52 0.33
N ASP A 144 -34.59 38.24 -0.77
CA ASP A 144 -34.29 39.22 -1.82
C ASP A 144 -35.57 39.75 -2.48
N GLU A 145 -36.53 38.88 -2.78
CA GLU A 145 -37.85 39.27 -3.29
C GLU A 145 -38.58 40.21 -2.31
N GLN A 146 -38.59 39.86 -1.02
CA GLN A 146 -39.23 40.67 0.01
C GLN A 146 -38.54 42.03 0.17
N ILE A 147 -37.20 42.06 0.17
CA ILE A 147 -36.41 43.29 0.24
C ILE A 147 -36.75 44.21 -0.93
N GLN A 148 -36.86 43.66 -2.14
CA GLN A 148 -37.19 44.44 -3.33
C GLN A 148 -38.61 45.00 -3.26
N ALA A 149 -39.59 44.19 -2.85
CA ALA A 149 -40.97 44.64 -2.68
C ALA A 149 -41.11 45.74 -1.61
N ASP A 150 -40.36 45.64 -0.51
CA ASP A 150 -40.38 46.66 0.54
C ASP A 150 -39.70 47.96 0.10
N LYS A 151 -38.61 47.90 -0.68
CA LYS A 151 -38.00 49.08 -1.29
C LYS A 151 -38.98 49.82 -2.20
N GLU A 152 -39.64 49.11 -3.10
CA GLU A 152 -40.62 49.68 -4.02
C GLU A 152 -41.78 50.34 -3.28
N ARG A 153 -42.28 49.71 -2.20
CA ARG A 153 -43.32 50.29 -1.36
C ARG A 153 -42.87 51.57 -0.65
N ILE A 154 -41.64 51.59 -0.14
CA ILE A 154 -41.07 52.76 0.53
C ILE A 154 -40.92 53.91 -0.47
N GLU A 155 -40.38 53.65 -1.66
CA GLU A 155 -40.23 54.63 -2.74
C GLU A 155 -41.60 55.20 -3.15
N ALA A 156 -42.59 54.34 -3.40
CA ALA A 156 -43.94 54.77 -3.76
C ALA A 156 -44.60 55.62 -2.66
N THR A 157 -44.37 55.28 -1.39
CA THR A 157 -44.88 56.07 -0.25
C THR A 157 -44.21 57.44 -0.19
N GLY A 158 -42.89 57.50 -0.42
CA GLY A 158 -42.14 58.75 -0.49
C GLY A 158 -42.62 59.66 -1.61
N GLU A 159 -42.79 59.12 -2.82
CA GLU A 159 -43.33 59.88 -3.95
C GLU A 159 -44.75 60.39 -3.71
N ALA A 160 -45.61 59.57 -3.12
CA ALA A 160 -46.98 59.95 -2.80
C ALA A 160 -47.03 61.09 -1.76
N PHE A 161 -46.16 61.01 -0.76
CA PHE A 161 -46.03 62.07 0.24
C PHE A 161 -45.57 63.38 -0.39
N GLU A 162 -44.51 63.36 -1.20
CA GLU A 162 -43.95 64.55 -1.85
C GLU A 162 -44.98 65.22 -2.78
N LYS A 163 -45.70 64.43 -3.59
CA LYS A 163 -46.79 64.95 -4.43
C LYS A 163 -47.90 65.61 -3.61
N THR A 164 -48.28 64.98 -2.49
CA THR A 164 -49.30 65.53 -1.59
C THR A 164 -48.84 66.83 -0.94
N LEU A 165 -47.60 66.87 -0.45
CA LEU A 165 -46.99 68.06 0.13
C LEU A 165 -46.95 69.22 -0.88
N GLN A 166 -46.46 68.96 -2.10
CA GLN A 166 -46.39 69.96 -3.16
C GLN A 166 -47.78 70.50 -3.53
N SER A 167 -48.80 69.64 -3.60
CA SER A 167 -50.18 70.06 -3.85
C SER A 167 -50.70 70.99 -2.74
N LEU A 168 -50.44 70.65 -1.47
CA LEU A 168 -50.85 71.49 -0.33
C LEU A 168 -50.12 72.84 -0.33
N MET A 169 -48.81 72.84 -0.61
CA MET A 169 -48.03 74.08 -0.72
C MET A 169 -48.55 74.99 -1.83
N ASN A 170 -48.85 74.43 -3.02
CA ASN A 170 -49.41 75.18 -4.13
C ASN A 170 -50.78 75.79 -3.77
N GLN A 171 -51.64 75.04 -3.09
CA GLN A 171 -52.94 75.55 -2.65
C GLN A 171 -52.77 76.71 -1.66
N ILE A 172 -51.90 76.56 -0.65
CA ILE A 172 -51.61 77.62 0.31
C ILE A 172 -51.06 78.87 -0.40
N GLN A 173 -50.18 78.70 -1.38
CA GLN A 173 -49.63 79.83 -2.14
C GLN A 173 -50.72 80.56 -2.95
N MET A 174 -51.60 79.81 -3.63
CA MET A 174 -52.74 80.39 -4.34
C MET A 174 -53.66 81.18 -3.39
N ASP A 175 -53.93 80.63 -2.20
CA ASP A 175 -54.76 81.28 -1.19
C ASP A 175 -54.10 82.58 -0.70
N ILE A 176 -52.77 82.58 -0.46
CA ILE A 176 -52.00 83.78 -0.11
C ILE A 176 -52.11 84.84 -1.21
N ASP A 177 -51.91 84.47 -2.46
CA ASP A 177 -51.95 85.40 -3.60
C ASP A 177 -53.36 86.03 -3.74
N HIS A 178 -54.42 85.22 -3.59
CA HIS A 178 -55.80 85.70 -3.60
C HIS A 178 -56.10 86.67 -2.46
N ILE A 179 -55.62 86.38 -1.25
CA ILE A 179 -55.78 87.27 -0.08
C ILE A 179 -55.09 88.61 -0.34
N GLN A 180 -53.86 88.61 -0.84
CA GLN A 180 -53.10 89.83 -1.13
C GLN A 180 -53.71 90.71 -2.23
N GLN A 181 -54.44 90.12 -3.18
CA GLN A 181 -55.07 90.86 -4.27
C GLN A 181 -56.42 91.50 -3.90
N ASN A 182 -57.12 90.94 -2.91
CA ASN A 182 -58.51 91.30 -2.60
C ASN A 182 -58.69 92.03 -1.26
N LEU A 183 -57.63 92.16 -0.46
CA LEU A 183 -57.58 92.91 0.80
C LEU A 183 -56.53 94.02 0.69
#